data_AF-A0A2P8AWB5-F1
#
_entry.id   AF-A0A2P8AWB5-F1
#
_cell.length_a   1.000
_cell.length_b   1.000
_cell.length_c   1.000
_cell.angle_alpha   90.00
_cell.angle_beta   90.00
_cell.angle_gamma   90.00
#
_symmetry.space_group_name_H-M   'P 1'
#
loop_
_entity.id
_entity.type
_entity.pdbx_description
1 polymer ?
#
loop_
_entity_poly.entity_id
_entity_poly.type
_entity_poly.pdbx_seq_one_letter_code
_entity_poly.pdbx_strand_id
1 'polypeptide(L)'
;MADSDAFVASFTDDAYLNDWGREFHGRDGVRSWDRTDNIGVQSHFELVGIEPGTDPDSYVATLKVSGNGFNGTGPMAFRLRDGLIASLRIS
;
A
#
# COMPACT_ATOMS: atom_id res chain seq x y z
N MET A 1 -4.06 -4.24 18.50
CA MET A 1 -5.22 -3.78 17.70
C MET A 1 -5.07 -2.28 17.51
N ALA A 2 -4.08 -1.82 16.75
CA ALA A 2 -3.82 -0.37 16.65
C ALA A 2 -3.14 0.04 15.32
N ASP A 3 -2.40 -0.84 14.66
CA ASP A 3 -1.66 -0.45 13.46
C ASP A 3 -2.54 -0.33 12.21
N SER A 4 -3.51 -1.24 12.02
CA SER A 4 -4.39 -1.24 10.84
C SER A 4 -5.29 0.00 10.74
N ASP A 5 -5.81 0.50 11.87
CA ASP A 5 -6.73 1.65 11.85
C ASP A 5 -5.99 2.96 11.57
N ALA A 6 -4.80 3.12 12.18
CA ALA A 6 -3.91 4.23 11.89
C ALA A 6 -3.38 4.20 10.44
N PHE A 7 -3.11 3.00 9.92
CA PHE A 7 -2.76 2.80 8.51
C PHE A 7 -3.89 3.26 7.60
N VAL A 8 -5.11 2.75 7.79
CA VAL A 8 -6.29 3.12 6.99
C VAL A 8 -6.62 4.62 7.12
N ALA A 9 -6.41 5.22 8.29
CA ALA A 9 -6.63 6.66 8.50
C ALA A 9 -5.66 7.53 7.69
N SER A 10 -4.50 7.00 7.29
CA SER A 10 -3.54 7.68 6.42
C SER A 10 -3.99 7.73 4.96
N PHE A 11 -5.09 7.06 4.59
CA PHE A 11 -5.67 7.07 3.26
C PHE A 11 -6.86 8.04 3.15
N THR A 12 -7.06 8.57 1.95
CA THR A 12 -8.27 9.36 1.62
C THR A 12 -9.52 8.47 1.65
N ASP A 13 -10.69 9.10 1.80
CA ASP A 13 -11.98 8.38 1.80
C ASP A 13 -12.21 7.61 0.49
N ASP A 14 -11.81 8.20 -0.63
CA ASP A 14 -11.85 7.65 -2.00
C ASP A 14 -10.56 6.93 -2.42
N ALA A 15 -9.71 6.51 -1.47
CA ALA A 15 -8.42 5.93 -1.80
C ALA A 15 -8.53 4.71 -2.72
N TYR A 16 -7.62 4.59 -3.68
CA TYR A 16 -7.57 3.46 -4.60
C TYR A 16 -6.35 2.60 -4.33
N LEU A 17 -6.54 1.32 -4.06
CA LEU A 17 -5.47 0.35 -3.88
C LEU A 17 -5.58 -0.73 -4.95
N ASN A 18 -4.54 -0.88 -5.76
CA ASN A 18 -4.43 -1.97 -6.73
C ASN A 18 -3.28 -2.90 -6.33
N ASP A 19 -3.61 -4.16 -6.12
CA ASP A 19 -2.69 -5.22 -5.73
C ASP A 19 -2.68 -6.30 -6.79
N TRP A 20 -1.69 -6.28 -7.69
CA TRP A 20 -1.55 -7.23 -8.80
C TRP A 20 -2.85 -7.51 -9.57
N GLY A 21 -3.65 -6.45 -9.82
CA GLY A 21 -4.93 -6.55 -10.52
C GLY A 21 -6.17 -6.72 -9.62
N ARG A 22 -6.00 -6.85 -8.30
CA ARG A 22 -7.10 -6.75 -7.33
C ARG A 22 -7.30 -5.29 -6.95
N GLU A 23 -8.51 -4.80 -7.12
CA GLU A 23 -8.84 -3.39 -6.91
C GLU A 23 -9.65 -3.23 -5.62
N PHE A 24 -9.22 -2.30 -4.79
CA PHE A 24 -9.84 -1.94 -3.54
C PHE A 24 -10.08 -0.44 -3.52
N HIS A 25 -11.27 -0.07 -3.07
CA HIS A 25 -11.73 1.32 -3.10
C HIS A 25 -12.13 1.78 -1.70
N GLY A 26 -11.71 2.99 -1.40
CA GLY A 26 -11.88 3.67 -0.12
C GLY A 26 -11.22 2.97 1.05
N ARG A 27 -11.42 3.56 2.22
CA ARG A 27 -10.86 3.07 3.49
C ARG A 27 -11.28 1.64 3.83
N ASP A 28 -12.51 1.25 3.48
CA ASP A 28 -12.99 -0.11 3.72
C ASP A 28 -12.26 -1.14 2.86
N GLY A 29 -11.99 -0.82 1.60
CA GLY A 29 -11.18 -1.64 0.71
C GLY A 29 -9.76 -1.81 1.21
N VAL A 30 -9.11 -0.71 1.60
CA VAL A 30 -7.75 -0.73 2.19
C VAL A 30 -7.72 -1.56 3.47
N ARG A 31 -8.73 -1.43 4.34
CA ARG A 31 -8.84 -2.22 5.58
C ARG A 31 -9.01 -3.70 5.29
N SER A 32 -9.81 -4.04 4.29
CA SER A 32 -10.01 -5.42 3.85
C SER A 32 -8.71 -6.01 3.30
N TRP A 33 -7.97 -5.25 2.48
CA TRP A 33 -6.65 -5.63 1.98
C TRP A 33 -5.64 -5.81 3.10
N ASP A 34 -5.51 -4.86 4.03
CA ASP A 34 -4.60 -4.95 5.18
C ASP A 34 -4.86 -6.24 6.00
N ARG A 35 -6.14 -6.56 6.21
CA ARG A 35 -6.54 -7.75 6.96
C ARG A 35 -6.29 -9.06 6.23
N THR A 36 -6.44 -9.09 4.90
CA THR A 36 -6.31 -10.34 4.12
C THR A 36 -4.91 -10.58 3.57
N ASP A 37 -4.20 -9.53 3.14
CA ASP A 37 -2.95 -9.63 2.39
C ASP A 37 -1.72 -9.29 3.25
N ASN A 38 -1.83 -8.31 4.16
CA ASN A 38 -0.75 -7.98 5.08
C ASN A 38 -0.70 -8.94 6.27
N ILE A 39 -1.82 -9.11 6.98
CA ILE A 39 -1.87 -9.90 8.21
C ILE A 39 -2.16 -11.39 7.93
N GLY A 40 -2.85 -11.71 6.83
CA GLY A 40 -3.35 -13.06 6.54
C GLY A 40 -2.29 -14.07 6.10
N VAL A 41 -1.19 -13.63 5.49
CA VAL A 41 -0.15 -14.52 4.91
C VAL A 41 1.24 -14.37 5.56
N GLN A 42 1.33 -13.62 6.67
CA GLN A 42 2.61 -13.26 7.29
C GLN A 42 3.61 -12.62 6.29
N SER A 43 3.08 -11.81 5.35
CA SER A 43 3.92 -11.06 4.43
C SER A 43 4.59 -9.92 5.18
N HIS A 44 5.91 -10.00 5.27
CA HIS A 44 6.77 -8.96 5.81
C HIS A 44 7.17 -8.02 4.69
N PHE A 45 6.65 -6.80 4.75
CA PHE A 45 7.02 -5.73 3.84
C PHE A 45 8.14 -4.90 4.47
N GLU A 46 9.33 -4.98 3.89
CA GLU A 46 10.46 -4.15 4.28
C GLU A 46 10.57 -2.99 3.29
N LEU A 47 10.45 -1.76 3.78
CA LEU A 47 10.68 -0.58 2.97
C LEU A 47 12.17 -0.44 2.67
N VAL A 48 12.55 -0.62 1.41
CA VAL A 48 13.95 -0.52 0.95
C VAL A 48 14.31 0.93 0.64
N GLY A 49 13.37 1.68 0.07
CA GLY A 49 13.58 3.09 -0.28
C GLY A 49 12.31 3.74 -0.78
N ILE A 50 12.27 5.07 -0.71
CA ILE A 50 11.21 5.90 -1.28
C ILE A 50 11.88 6.95 -2.15
N GLU A 51 11.42 7.05 -3.38
CA GLU A 51 11.84 8.09 -4.31
C GLU A 51 10.61 8.87 -4.78
N PRO A 52 10.67 10.19 -4.91
CA PRO A 52 9.59 10.95 -5.53
C PRO A 52 9.43 10.51 -6.99
N GLY A 53 8.18 10.35 -7.42
CA GLY A 53 7.81 10.03 -8.79
C GLY A 53 7.94 11.23 -9.72
N THR A 54 7.60 11.01 -10.99
CA THR A 54 7.60 12.06 -12.03
C THR A 54 6.54 13.13 -11.85
N ASP A 55 5.43 12.79 -11.19
CA ASP A 55 4.31 13.69 -10.96
C ASP A 55 4.38 14.33 -9.57
N PRO A 56 3.85 15.55 -9.40
CA PRO A 56 3.67 16.14 -8.08
C PRO A 56 2.79 15.21 -7.23
N ASP A 57 3.21 15.06 -5.97
CA ASP A 57 2.59 14.16 -4.99
C ASP A 57 2.61 12.67 -5.37
N SER A 58 3.42 12.26 -6.34
CA SER A 58 3.68 10.85 -6.65
C SER A 58 4.98 10.39 -6.02
N TYR A 59 5.02 9.15 -5.53
CA TYR A 59 6.18 8.53 -4.92
C TYR A 59 6.26 7.07 -5.34
N VAL A 60 7.47 6.59 -5.59
CA VAL A 60 7.74 5.17 -5.84
C VAL A 60 8.51 4.66 -4.65
N ALA A 61 7.87 3.81 -3.85
CA ALA A 61 8.54 3.11 -2.78
C ALA A 61 8.95 1.72 -3.26
N THR A 62 10.20 1.36 -3.07
CA THR A 62 10.66 -0.02 -3.30
C THR A 62 10.43 -0.79 -2.01
N LEU A 63 9.54 -1.79 -2.07
CA LEU A 63 9.30 -2.69 -0.94
C LEU A 63 9.82 -4.08 -1.26
N LYS A 64 10.45 -4.68 -0.26
CA LYS A 64 10.85 -6.07 -0.27
C LYS A 64 9.81 -6.87 0.48
N VAL A 65 9.08 -7.69 -0.25
CA VAL A 65 8.09 -8.62 0.29
C VAL A 65 8.80 -9.92 0.63
N SER A 66 8.70 -10.32 1.89
CA SER A 66 9.28 -11.56 2.42
C SER A 66 8.19 -12.31 3.18
N GLY A 67 7.94 -13.58 2.92
CA GLY A 67 6.89 -14.31 3.64
C GLY A 67 6.81 -15.80 3.29
N ASN A 68 5.84 -16.50 3.86
CA ASN A 68 5.56 -17.90 3.52
C ASN A 68 4.89 -18.07 2.15
N GLY A 69 4.50 -16.97 1.52
CA GLY A 69 3.98 -16.90 0.15
C GLY A 69 5.04 -16.41 -0.84
N PHE A 70 4.71 -15.34 -1.56
CA PHE A 70 5.59 -14.73 -2.56
C PHE A 70 6.73 -13.95 -1.90
N ASN A 71 7.96 -14.13 -2.41
CA ASN A 71 9.15 -13.41 -1.96
C ASN A 71 9.72 -12.62 -3.15
N GLY A 72 9.70 -11.30 -3.08
CA GLY A 72 10.13 -10.44 -4.18
C GLY A 72 10.25 -8.97 -3.78
N THR A 73 11.18 -8.27 -4.42
CA THR A 73 11.32 -6.82 -4.26
C THR A 73 10.65 -6.14 -5.45
N GLY A 74 9.68 -5.28 -5.18
CA GLY A 74 8.87 -4.61 -6.20
C GLY A 74 8.71 -3.12 -5.91
N PRO A 75 8.68 -2.27 -6.96
CA PRO A 75 8.28 -0.88 -6.81
C PRO A 75 6.77 -0.79 -6.59
N MET A 76 6.36 0.02 -5.64
CA MET A 76 4.98 0.38 -5.35
C MET A 76 4.81 1.88 -5.57
N ALA A 77 3.84 2.24 -6.39
CA ALA A 77 3.55 3.64 -6.69
C ALA A 77 2.48 4.17 -5.74
N PHE A 78 2.80 5.26 -5.05
CA PHE A 78 1.94 6.00 -4.14
C PHE A 78 1.61 7.34 -4.76
N ARG A 79 0.38 7.78 -4.53
CA ARG A 79 -0.03 9.16 -4.81
C ARG A 79 -0.59 9.75 -3.54
N LEU A 80 -0.09 10.90 -3.17
CA LEU A 80 -0.58 11.68 -2.06
C LEU A 80 -1.53 12.77 -2.56
N ARG A 81 -2.46 13.15 -1.69
CA ARG A 81 -3.37 14.27 -1.86
C ARG A 81 -3.64 14.85 -0.49
N ASP A 82 -3.35 16.14 -0.31
CA ASP A 82 -3.52 16.84 0.97
C ASP A 82 -2.81 16.16 2.16
N GLY A 83 -1.66 15.51 1.90
CA GLY A 83 -0.90 14.77 2.92
C GLY A 83 -1.45 13.38 3.27
N LEU A 84 -2.48 12.90 2.58
CA LEU A 84 -3.03 11.55 2.70
C LEU A 84 -2.73 10.72 1.45
N ILE A 85 -2.72 9.39 1.57
CA ILE A 85 -2.54 8.48 0.43
C ILE A 85 -3.86 8.40 -0.35
N ALA A 86 -3.86 8.93 -1.57
CA ALA A 86 -4.97 8.87 -2.50
C ALA A 86 -4.96 7.61 -3.37
N SER A 87 -3.77 7.10 -3.70
CA SER A 87 -3.68 5.83 -4.41
C SER A 87 -2.41 5.05 -4.08
N LEU A 88 -2.54 3.74 -4.03
CA LEU A 88 -1.46 2.77 -3.92
C LEU A 88 -1.57 1.75 -5.06
N ARG A 89 -0.50 1.53 -5.79
CA ARG A 89 -0.44 0.52 -6.85
C ARG A 89 0.77 -0.37 -6.69
N ILE A 90 0.52 -1.67 -6.67
CA ILE A 90 1.51 -2.75 -6.57
C ILE A 90 1.48 -3.50 -7.90
N SER A 91 2.64 -3.60 -8.55
CA SER A 91 2.84 -4.22 -9.86
C SER A 91 3.93 -5.27 -9.85
#